data_AF-A0A914LZ04-F1
#
_entry.id   AF-A0A914LZ04-F1
#
_cell.length_a   1.000
_cell.length_b   1.000
_cell.length_c   1.000
_cell.angle_alpha   90.00
_cell.angle_beta   90.00
_cell.angle_gamma   90.00
#
_symmetry.space_group_name_H-M   'P 1'
#
loop_
_entity.id
_entity.type
_entity.pdbx_description
1 polymer ?
#
loop_
_entity_poly.entity_id
_entity_poly.type
_entity_poly.pdbx_seq_one_letter_code
_entity_poly.pdbx_strand_id
1 'polypeptide(L)'
;MPLQIHCQSAHLFILNKSDNCLLEFILNHLFSKEFTVDFWKYNRRMQNINILFGILTKGEDKFGVVSCRHVQSEFCNDIIKHIETSENISKMVKEIRFGDVNGTLKLIESAENVEKKVEKNIKSTKYQISNKCNPLMKFSVYNKEVQITRRELIKDVEIKTIN
;
A
#
# COMPACT_ATOMS: atom_id res chain seq x y z
N MET A 1 20.58 -25.82 -3.56
CA MET A 1 19.37 -25.05 -3.19
C MET A 1 19.27 -23.84 -4.10
N PRO A 2 18.08 -23.45 -4.59
CA PRO A 2 17.92 -22.17 -5.25
C PRO A 2 18.30 -21.05 -4.29
N LEU A 3 18.86 -19.96 -4.82
CA LEU A 3 19.25 -18.79 -4.03
C LEU A 3 18.04 -18.22 -3.29
N GLN A 4 18.15 -17.99 -1.98
CA GLN A 4 17.13 -17.29 -1.19
C GLN A 4 17.78 -16.06 -0.55
N ILE A 5 17.12 -14.92 -0.67
CA ILE A 5 17.54 -13.63 -0.15
C ILE A 5 16.60 -13.29 1.01
N HIS A 6 17.15 -13.31 2.23
CA HIS A 6 16.44 -12.92 3.44
C HIS A 6 16.95 -11.55 3.88
N CYS A 7 16.03 -10.61 4.07
CA CYS A 7 16.37 -9.30 4.59
C CYS A 7 15.35 -8.81 5.62
N GLN A 8 15.74 -7.80 6.40
CA GLN A 8 14.83 -7.15 7.32
C GLN A 8 13.85 -6.24 6.57
N SER A 9 14.37 -5.51 5.57
CA SER A 9 13.59 -4.63 4.70
C SER A 9 14.03 -4.77 3.26
N ALA A 10 13.09 -4.65 2.33
CA ALA A 10 13.34 -4.53 0.89
C ALA A 10 12.47 -3.42 0.29
N HIS A 11 13.04 -2.73 -0.70
CA HIS A 11 12.41 -1.60 -1.36
C HIS A 11 12.43 -1.81 -2.88
N LEU A 12 11.25 -1.83 -3.48
CA LEU A 12 11.07 -1.91 -4.92
C LEU A 12 10.58 -0.56 -5.45
N PHE A 13 11.41 0.07 -6.26
CA PHE A 13 11.03 1.25 -7.03
C PHE A 13 10.59 0.84 -8.43
N ILE A 14 9.30 1.00 -8.73
CA ILE A 14 8.75 0.65 -10.04
C ILE A 14 8.84 1.87 -10.95
N LEU A 15 10.00 2.01 -11.60
CA LEU A 15 10.28 3.15 -12.50
C LEU A 15 9.93 2.89 -13.98
N ASN A 16 9.65 1.64 -14.38
CA ASN A 16 9.36 1.25 -15.77
C ASN A 16 8.38 0.07 -15.85
N LYS A 17 7.99 -0.33 -17.08
CA LYS A 17 7.36 -1.64 -17.31
C LYS A 17 8.22 -2.70 -16.64
N SER A 18 7.68 -3.28 -15.59
CA SER A 18 8.32 -4.37 -14.89
C SER A 18 7.89 -5.66 -15.58
N ASP A 19 8.85 -6.45 -16.04
CA ASP A 19 8.57 -7.72 -16.70
C ASP A 19 8.18 -8.80 -15.68
N ASN A 20 7.43 -9.81 -16.14
CA ASN A 20 7.03 -10.96 -15.32
C ASN A 20 8.21 -11.63 -14.60
N CYS A 21 9.42 -11.55 -15.18
CA CYS A 21 10.65 -12.06 -14.57
C CYS A 21 10.95 -11.40 -13.21
N LEU A 22 10.65 -10.11 -13.02
CA LEU A 22 10.87 -9.44 -11.74
C LEU A 22 9.89 -9.94 -10.67
N LEU A 23 8.62 -10.11 -11.04
CA LEU A 23 7.62 -10.69 -10.15
C LEU A 23 8.00 -12.12 -9.77
N GLU A 24 8.42 -12.92 -10.74
CA GLU A 24 8.88 -14.28 -10.51
C GLU A 24 10.11 -14.29 -9.59
N PHE A 25 11.07 -13.41 -9.82
CA PHE A 25 12.23 -13.29 -8.96
C PHE A 25 11.85 -12.94 -7.51
N ILE A 26 11.02 -11.92 -7.31
CA ILE A 26 10.56 -11.50 -5.98
C ILE A 26 9.82 -12.63 -5.29
N LEU A 27 8.89 -13.29 -6.00
CA LEU A 27 8.12 -14.37 -5.42
C LEU A 27 8.97 -15.61 -5.15
N ASN A 28 10.00 -15.90 -5.94
CA ASN A 28 10.74 -17.16 -5.77
C ASN A 28 11.97 -17.02 -4.86
N HIS A 29 12.53 -15.81 -4.73
CA HIS A 29 13.84 -15.62 -4.11
C HIS A 29 13.85 -14.62 -2.95
N LEU A 30 12.86 -13.75 -2.78
CA LEU A 30 12.89 -12.70 -1.76
C LEU A 30 12.00 -13.01 -0.55
N PHE A 31 12.58 -12.89 0.63
CA PHE A 31 11.89 -12.92 1.93
C PHE A 31 12.25 -11.67 2.72
N SER A 32 11.24 -10.93 3.17
CA SER A 32 11.45 -9.71 3.96
C SER A 32 10.42 -9.56 5.05
N LYS A 33 10.80 -9.02 6.22
CA LYS A 33 9.79 -8.63 7.22
C LYS A 33 8.99 -7.42 6.74
N GLU A 34 9.66 -6.46 6.11
CA GLU A 34 9.05 -5.26 5.56
C GLU A 34 9.36 -5.14 4.07
N PHE A 35 8.34 -5.00 3.23
CA PHE A 35 8.52 -4.83 1.80
C PHE A 35 7.79 -3.59 1.32
N THR A 36 8.54 -2.62 0.80
CA THR A 36 7.97 -1.37 0.28
C THR A 36 7.97 -1.39 -1.25
N VAL A 37 6.83 -1.08 -1.86
CA VAL A 37 6.68 -0.88 -3.29
C VAL A 37 6.29 0.57 -3.56
N ASP A 38 7.08 1.26 -4.36
CA ASP A 38 6.91 2.67 -4.70
C ASP A 38 6.56 2.84 -6.19
N PHE A 39 5.45 3.52 -6.47
CA PHE A 39 4.89 3.73 -7.82
C PHE A 39 5.16 5.14 -8.38
N TRP A 40 6.25 5.78 -7.96
CA TRP A 40 6.63 7.12 -8.43
C TRP A 40 6.47 7.33 -9.95
N LYS A 41 5.78 8.43 -10.29
CA LYS A 41 5.60 8.98 -11.65
C LYS A 41 4.82 8.15 -12.69
N TYR A 42 4.14 7.06 -12.34
CA TYR A 42 3.41 6.28 -13.36
C TYR A 42 1.94 6.67 -13.55
N ASN A 43 1.66 7.13 -14.77
CA ASN A 43 0.33 7.35 -15.30
C ASN A 43 -0.29 5.99 -15.72
N ARG A 44 -1.24 5.49 -14.93
CA ARG A 44 -2.39 4.64 -15.35
C ARG A 44 -2.14 3.35 -16.17
N ARG A 45 -1.01 2.63 -16.05
CA ARG A 45 -0.87 1.33 -16.73
C ARG A 45 -1.15 0.14 -15.81
N MET A 46 -2.17 -0.65 -16.16
CA MET A 46 -2.63 -1.90 -15.50
C MET A 46 -1.54 -2.95 -15.24
N GLN A 47 -0.38 -2.89 -15.90
CA GLN A 47 0.64 -3.93 -15.81
C GLN A 47 1.37 -3.94 -14.45
N ASN A 48 1.65 -2.76 -13.88
CA ASN A 48 2.30 -2.67 -12.57
C ASN A 48 1.34 -3.06 -11.43
N ILE A 49 0.04 -2.89 -11.66
CA ILE A 49 -1.04 -3.33 -10.78
C ILE A 49 -1.02 -4.85 -10.63
N ASN A 50 -0.83 -5.61 -11.71
CA ASN A 50 -0.77 -7.08 -11.66
C ASN A 50 0.40 -7.60 -10.84
N ILE A 51 1.54 -6.91 -10.88
CA ILE A 51 2.73 -7.26 -10.09
C ILE A 51 2.46 -7.06 -8.61
N LEU A 52 1.91 -5.90 -8.24
CA LEU A 52 1.55 -5.65 -6.86
C LEU A 52 0.50 -6.63 -6.36
N PHE A 53 -0.53 -6.89 -7.18
CA PHE A 53 -1.56 -7.86 -6.87
C PHE A 53 -0.97 -9.27 -6.67
N GLY A 54 -0.01 -9.68 -7.51
CA GLY A 54 0.72 -10.94 -7.37
C GLY A 54 1.54 -11.02 -6.09
N ILE A 55 2.24 -9.94 -5.73
CA ILE A 55 3.02 -9.83 -4.48
C ILE A 55 2.09 -9.96 -3.27
N LEU A 56 0.96 -9.25 -3.30
CA LEU A 56 0.00 -9.25 -2.19
C LEU A 56 -0.70 -10.60 -2.05
N THR A 57 -1.13 -11.24 -3.13
CA THR A 57 -1.93 -12.48 -3.09
C THR A 57 -1.11 -13.77 -2.97
N LYS A 58 0.22 -13.71 -3.14
CA LYS A 58 1.12 -14.88 -3.08
C LYS A 58 2.28 -14.69 -2.09
N GLY A 59 2.14 -13.74 -1.19
CA GLY A 59 3.20 -13.24 -0.32
C GLY A 59 3.13 -13.67 1.15
N GLU A 60 2.11 -14.43 1.58
CA GLU A 60 1.84 -14.77 3.00
C GLU A 60 3.09 -15.10 3.84
N ASP A 61 3.96 -15.98 3.36
CA ASP A 61 5.15 -16.43 4.11
C ASP A 61 6.43 -15.66 3.75
N LYS A 62 6.34 -14.75 2.79
CA LYS A 62 7.49 -14.02 2.24
C LYS A 62 7.58 -12.63 2.80
N PHE A 63 6.44 -12.00 3.07
CA PHE A 63 6.36 -10.61 3.48
C PHE A 63 5.51 -10.48 4.73
N GLY A 64 6.13 -10.06 5.83
CA GLY A 64 5.39 -9.75 7.06
C GLY A 64 4.44 -8.56 6.85
N VAL A 65 4.97 -7.51 6.24
CA VAL A 65 4.25 -6.28 5.90
C VAL A 65 4.57 -5.85 4.47
N VAL A 66 3.54 -5.50 3.69
CA VAL A 66 3.73 -4.84 2.39
C VAL A 66 3.21 -3.41 2.44
N SER A 67 4.09 -2.44 2.18
CA SER A 67 3.78 -1.02 2.10
C SER A 67 3.77 -0.54 0.66
N CYS A 68 2.67 0.01 0.18
CA CYS A 68 2.50 0.51 -1.17
C CYS A 68 2.41 2.04 -1.12
N ARG A 69 3.30 2.74 -1.82
CA ARG A 69 3.34 4.21 -1.85
C ARG A 69 2.94 4.78 -3.20
N HIS A 70 2.29 5.94 -3.20
CA HIS A 70 1.89 6.66 -4.41
C HIS A 70 0.93 5.86 -5.30
N VAL A 71 0.01 5.13 -4.68
CA VAL A 71 -0.95 4.23 -5.35
C VAL A 71 -2.26 4.97 -5.65
N GLN A 72 -2.94 4.58 -6.73
CA GLN A 72 -4.28 5.09 -7.04
C GLN A 72 -5.34 4.48 -6.10
N SER A 73 -6.36 5.26 -5.74
CA SER A 73 -7.41 4.78 -4.84
C SER A 73 -8.22 3.64 -5.45
N GLU A 74 -8.40 3.60 -6.78
CA GLU A 74 -9.09 2.50 -7.48
C GLU A 74 -8.41 1.15 -7.20
N PHE A 75 -7.08 1.09 -7.27
CA PHE A 75 -6.35 -0.13 -6.97
C PHE A 75 -6.50 -0.55 -5.50
N CYS A 76 -6.46 0.42 -4.59
CA CYS A 76 -6.64 0.14 -3.17
C CYS A 76 -8.05 -0.47 -2.93
N ASN A 77 -9.07 0.05 -3.62
CA ASN A 77 -10.44 -0.48 -3.57
C ASN A 77 -10.51 -1.90 -4.15
N ASP A 78 -9.80 -2.19 -5.25
CA ASP A 78 -9.76 -3.53 -5.84
C ASP A 78 -9.12 -4.56 -4.90
N ILE A 79 -8.04 -4.17 -4.20
CA ILE A 79 -7.41 -5.02 -3.17
C ILE A 79 -8.36 -5.27 -2.02
N ILE A 80 -9.01 -4.23 -1.50
CA ILE A 80 -10.00 -4.35 -0.42
C ILE A 80 -11.14 -5.29 -0.83
N LYS A 81 -11.67 -5.11 -2.04
CA LYS A 81 -12.73 -5.97 -2.58
C LYS A 81 -12.25 -7.43 -2.68
N HIS A 82 -11.03 -7.66 -3.18
CA HIS A 82 -10.47 -9.00 -3.27
C HIS A 82 -10.31 -9.67 -1.89
N ILE A 83 -9.83 -8.92 -0.89
CA ILE A 83 -9.74 -9.38 0.50
C ILE A 83 -11.09 -9.87 0.99
N GLU A 84 -12.18 -9.17 0.68
CA GLU A 84 -13.49 -9.55 1.17
C GLU A 84 -14.11 -10.74 0.45
N THR A 85 -13.96 -10.82 -0.87
CA THR A 85 -14.78 -11.72 -1.69
C THR A 85 -14.03 -12.95 -2.21
N SER A 86 -12.71 -13.03 -2.03
CA SER A 86 -11.94 -14.17 -2.54
C SER A 86 -12.12 -15.40 -1.66
N GLU A 87 -12.42 -16.55 -2.27
CA GLU A 87 -12.46 -17.85 -1.57
C GLU A 87 -11.07 -18.31 -1.14
N ASN A 88 -10.04 -17.91 -1.90
CA ASN A 88 -8.66 -18.37 -1.74
C ASN A 88 -7.75 -17.24 -1.24
N ILE A 89 -8.05 -16.73 -0.04
CA ILE A 89 -7.32 -15.58 0.54
C ILE A 89 -6.17 -15.98 1.47
N SER A 90 -5.97 -17.28 1.74
CA SER A 90 -4.95 -17.74 2.70
C SER A 90 -3.55 -17.26 2.36
N LYS A 91 -3.17 -17.31 1.08
CA LYS A 91 -1.84 -16.93 0.58
C LYS A 91 -1.57 -15.42 0.55
N MET A 92 -2.53 -14.60 0.96
CA MET A 92 -2.42 -13.16 0.93
C MET A 92 -1.61 -12.62 2.11
N VAL A 93 -0.85 -11.56 1.86
CA VAL A 93 -0.15 -10.80 2.90
C VAL A 93 -1.17 -10.26 3.91
N LYS A 94 -0.91 -10.52 5.20
CA LYS A 94 -1.84 -10.22 6.31
C LYS A 94 -1.82 -8.75 6.72
N GLU A 95 -0.73 -8.02 6.45
CA GLU A 95 -0.60 -6.60 6.75
C GLU A 95 -0.21 -5.77 5.51
N ILE A 96 -1.10 -4.86 5.12
CA ILE A 96 -0.96 -4.01 3.95
C ILE A 96 -1.04 -2.55 4.37
N ARG A 97 -0.09 -1.73 3.93
CA ARG A 97 -0.04 -0.30 4.23
C ARG A 97 -0.09 0.51 2.95
N PHE A 98 -1.12 1.34 2.78
CA PHE A 98 -1.23 2.30 1.70
C PHE A 98 -0.77 3.68 2.18
N GLY A 99 0.29 4.20 1.55
CA GLY A 99 0.80 5.54 1.77
C GLY A 99 0.61 6.41 0.53
N ASP A 100 0.31 7.70 0.75
CA ASP A 100 0.20 8.70 -0.31
C ASP A 100 -0.79 8.28 -1.41
N VAL A 101 -1.96 7.81 -0.99
CA VAL A 101 -3.04 7.38 -1.90
C VAL A 101 -3.57 8.57 -2.65
N ASN A 102 -3.53 8.50 -3.98
CA ASN A 102 -4.12 9.51 -4.85
C ASN A 102 -5.63 9.25 -4.98
N GLY A 103 -6.43 10.07 -4.29
CA GLY A 103 -7.89 10.00 -4.31
C GLY A 103 -8.50 9.43 -3.03
N THR A 104 -9.83 9.41 -2.97
CA THR A 104 -10.55 8.92 -1.80
C THR A 104 -10.58 7.40 -1.79
N LEU A 105 -10.10 6.79 -0.69
CA LEU A 105 -10.27 5.37 -0.42
C LEU A 105 -11.75 5.09 -0.09
N LYS A 106 -12.42 4.26 -0.88
CA LYS A 106 -13.80 3.83 -0.58
C LYS A 106 -13.73 2.61 0.31
N LEU A 107 -13.92 2.83 1.59
CA LEU A 107 -14.07 1.74 2.55
C LEU A 107 -15.53 1.29 2.53
N ILE A 108 -15.71 -0.01 2.44
CA ILE A 108 -17.03 -0.66 2.42
C ILE A 108 -17.47 -1.00 3.84
N GLU A 109 -18.78 -1.21 4.01
CA GLU A 109 -19.48 -1.26 5.31
C GLU A 109 -18.92 -2.31 6.30
N SER A 110 -18.26 -3.36 5.81
CA SER A 110 -17.66 -4.42 6.62
C SER A 110 -16.29 -4.09 7.22
N ALA A 111 -15.68 -2.95 6.86
CA ALA A 111 -14.40 -2.53 7.40
C ALA A 111 -14.56 -1.88 8.78
N GLU A 112 -14.04 -2.51 9.82
CA GLU A 112 -14.03 -1.94 11.17
C GLU A 112 -12.85 -0.97 11.31
N ASN A 113 -13.13 0.26 11.78
CA ASN A 113 -12.11 1.21 12.17
C ASN A 113 -11.56 0.81 13.55
N VAL A 114 -10.39 0.18 13.58
CA VAL A 114 -9.79 -0.30 14.84
C VAL A 114 -8.89 0.75 15.47
N GLU A 115 -8.24 1.59 14.66
CA GLU A 115 -7.33 2.60 15.19
C GLU A 115 -7.28 3.84 14.29
N LYS A 116 -7.41 5.02 14.89
CA LYS A 116 -7.22 6.32 14.23
C LYS A 116 -6.14 7.10 14.96
N LYS A 117 -5.13 7.55 14.23
CA LYS A 117 -4.04 8.39 14.74
C LYS A 117 -3.96 9.66 13.93
N VAL A 118 -3.84 10.79 14.62
CA VAL A 118 -3.59 12.09 14.00
C VAL A 118 -2.29 12.61 14.59
N GLU A 119 -1.26 12.72 13.75
CA GLU A 119 0.04 13.26 14.14
C GLU A 119 0.41 14.40 13.21
N LYS A 120 0.46 15.62 13.75
CA LYS A 120 0.68 16.87 12.99
C LYS A 120 -0.34 16.98 11.84
N ASN A 121 0.13 16.82 10.61
CA ASN A 121 -0.63 16.93 9.35
C ASN A 121 -0.88 15.55 8.71
N ILE A 122 -0.72 14.46 9.46
CA ILE A 122 -0.88 13.10 8.97
C ILE A 122 -2.03 12.46 9.74
N LYS A 123 -3.06 12.06 9.01
CA LYS A 123 -4.15 11.23 9.53
C LYS A 123 -3.90 9.79 9.06
N SER A 124 -3.70 8.90 10.02
CA SER A 124 -3.56 7.48 9.75
C SER A 124 -4.78 6.74 10.29
N THR A 125 -5.35 5.87 9.48
CA THR A 125 -6.44 4.99 9.91
C THR A 125 -6.07 3.55 9.62
N LYS A 126 -6.19 2.70 10.63
CA LYS A 126 -6.06 1.25 10.52
C LYS A 126 -7.45 0.63 10.47
N TYR A 127 -7.68 -0.12 9.41
CA TYR A 127 -8.87 -0.93 9.21
C TYR A 127 -8.54 -2.39 9.47
N GLN A 128 -9.50 -3.09 10.07
CA GLN A 128 -9.51 -4.54 10.06
C GLN A 128 -10.61 -5.00 9.10
N ILE A 129 -10.22 -5.81 8.12
CA ILE A 129 -11.11 -6.31 7.08
C ILE A 129 -11.19 -7.82 7.25
N SER A 130 -12.41 -8.34 7.33
CA SER A 130 -12.67 -9.78 7.40
C SER A 130 -13.09 -10.29 6.02
N ASN A 131 -12.63 -11.49 5.65
CA ASN A 131 -13.07 -12.13 4.42
C ASN A 131 -14.49 -12.73 4.61
N LYS A 132 -15.38 -12.53 3.65
CA LYS A 132 -16.78 -13.02 3.72
C LYS A 132 -16.86 -14.54 3.61
N CYS A 133 -15.98 -15.16 2.82
CA CYS A 133 -15.91 -16.61 2.65
C CYS A 133 -15.20 -17.30 3.83
N ASN A 134 -14.36 -16.59 4.57
CA ASN A 134 -13.65 -17.07 5.76
C ASN A 134 -13.48 -15.95 6.80
N PRO A 135 -14.49 -15.72 7.67
CA PRO A 135 -14.47 -14.64 8.66
C PRO A 135 -13.36 -14.74 9.72
N LEU A 136 -12.71 -15.91 9.87
CA LEU A 136 -11.56 -16.07 10.77
C LEU A 136 -10.29 -15.42 10.21
N MET A 137 -10.22 -15.24 8.88
CA MET A 137 -9.12 -14.53 8.24
C MET A 137 -9.36 -13.02 8.27
N LYS A 138 -8.46 -12.32 8.97
CA LYS A 138 -8.50 -10.87 9.13
C LYS A 138 -7.24 -10.23 8.57
N PHE A 139 -7.42 -9.10 7.91
CA PHE A 139 -6.36 -8.33 7.28
C PHE A 139 -6.28 -6.95 7.93
N SER A 140 -5.06 -6.48 8.16
CA SER A 140 -4.82 -5.09 8.60
C SER A 140 -4.50 -4.23 7.40
N VAL A 141 -5.34 -3.23 7.13
CA VAL A 141 -5.13 -2.24 6.07
C VAL A 141 -4.90 -0.87 6.70
N TYR A 142 -3.73 -0.29 6.47
CA TYR A 142 -3.40 1.05 6.95
C TYR A 142 -3.54 2.05 5.81
N ASN A 143 -4.28 3.12 6.03
CA ASN A 143 -4.34 4.26 5.13
C ASN A 143 -3.69 5.47 5.79
N LYS A 144 -2.68 6.05 5.14
CA LYS A 144 -2.00 7.26 5.60
C LYS A 144 -2.36 8.43 4.68
N GLU A 145 -3.23 9.31 5.17
CA GLU A 145 -3.63 10.56 4.53
C GLU A 145 -2.71 11.68 5.01
N VAL A 146 -1.90 12.22 4.11
CA VAL A 146 -1.23 13.50 4.38
C VAL A 146 -2.27 14.59 4.15
N GLN A 147 -2.73 15.22 5.24
CA GLN A 147 -3.43 16.49 5.12
C GLN A 147 -2.40 17.50 4.64
N ILE A 148 -2.37 17.72 3.33
CA ILE A 148 -1.85 18.97 2.82
C ILE A 148 -2.84 20.01 3.35
N THR A 149 -2.53 20.61 4.50
CA THR A 149 -2.96 21.98 4.73
C THR A 149 -2.46 22.69 3.48
N ARG A 150 -3.39 23.09 2.60
CA ARG A 150 -3.13 24.25 1.76
C ARG A 150 -2.74 25.33 2.77
N ARG A 151 -1.44 25.49 3.06
CA ARG A 151 -0.95 26.85 3.18
C ARG A 151 -1.47 27.48 1.91
N GLU A 152 -2.40 28.40 2.08
CA GLU A 152 -2.09 29.77 1.71
C GLU A 152 -0.94 29.75 0.70
N LEU A 153 -1.31 29.84 -0.58
CA LEU A 153 -0.55 30.72 -1.44
C LEU A 153 -0.17 31.91 -0.55
N ILE A 154 1.07 31.94 -0.06
CA ILE A 154 1.66 33.19 0.40
C ILE A 154 1.80 33.98 -0.90
N LYS A 155 0.68 34.55 -1.31
CA LYS A 155 0.62 35.82 -1.98
C LYS A 155 0.85 36.84 -0.86
N ASP A 156 1.68 37.80 -1.20
CA ASP A 156 1.99 39.02 -0.47
C ASP A 156 3.17 38.93 0.52
N VAL A 157 4.25 39.47 -0.03
CA VAL A 157 5.46 39.97 0.60
C VAL A 157 5.11 41.22 1.42
N GLU A 158 5.76 41.42 2.58
CA GLU A 158 6.05 42.76 3.08
C GLU A 158 7.55 42.84 3.45
N ILE A 159 8.30 43.63 2.67
CA ILE A 159 9.67 44.06 3.00
C ILE A 159 9.52 45.46 3.59
N LYS A 160 9.97 45.65 4.83
CA LYS A 160 10.17 46.98 5.42
C LYS A 160 11.66 47.21 5.62
N THR A 161 12.15 48.33 5.11
CA THR A 161 13.49 48.84 5.39
C THR A 161 13.53 49.35 6.83
N ILE A 162 14.52 48.96 7.60
CA ILE A 162 14.83 49.58 8.88
C ILE A 162 15.85 50.69 8.60
N ASN A 163 15.42 51.94 8.72
CA ASN A 163 16.17 53.12 9.15
C ASN A 163 15.18 54.27 9.43
#